data_AF-X1D016-F1
#
_entry.id   AF-X1D016-F1
#
_cell.length_a   1.000
_cell.length_b   1.000
_cell.length_c   1.000
_cell.angle_alpha   90.00
_cell.angle_beta   90.00
_cell.angle_gamma   90.00
#
_symmetry.space_group_name_H-M   'P 1'
#
loop_
_entity.id
_entity.type
_entity.pdbx_description
1 polymer ?
#
loop_
_entity_poly.entity_id
_entity_poly.type
_entity_poly.pdbx_seq_one_letter_code
_entity_poly.pdbx_strand_id
1 'polypeptide(L)'
;YTNTTGTWHLNETKYPELPINMKVDTFNNLNMTGNVGYWRFNNQSEYGENNTHFYDFSGNGNNGTGVNFDGDEIVDGKFDKGILFEGEYIQIPDSSSLDISSEITISAWINAIAWDGQQVVVTKPYDGSDVPVWFMRNDNDWDGIGLGIYDGSWHFADTGADVITGEWVHLAGTFQIYFPSGILSTVKLTLNSLVTLYKS
;
A
#
# COMPACT_ATOMS: atom_id res chain seq x y z
N TYR A 1 -30.36 28.96 25.31
CA TYR A 1 -30.01 27.60 25.79
C TYR A 1 -28.52 27.41 25.57
N THR A 2 -27.86 27.00 26.64
CA THR A 2 -26.41 27.00 26.89
C THR A 2 -25.65 25.89 26.18
N ASN A 3 -24.36 26.19 25.91
CA ASN A 3 -23.27 25.29 25.51
C ASN A 3 -23.45 24.62 24.12
N THR A 4 -22.50 24.74 23.21
CA THR A 4 -21.18 24.13 23.36
C THR A 4 -20.08 24.95 22.69
N THR A 5 -19.01 25.21 23.44
CA THR A 5 -17.66 25.36 22.89
C THR A 5 -17.31 24.06 22.16
N GLY A 6 -17.67 23.98 20.89
CA GLY A 6 -17.10 22.98 19.98
C GLY A 6 -15.71 23.45 19.59
N THR A 7 -14.71 23.19 20.43
CA THR A 7 -13.35 23.04 19.94
C THR A 7 -13.42 21.94 18.89
N TRP A 8 -13.23 22.30 17.62
CA TRP A 8 -12.98 21.33 16.57
C TRP A 8 -11.64 20.68 16.90
N HIS A 9 -11.69 19.46 17.45
CA HIS A 9 -10.52 18.60 17.42
C HIS A 9 -10.28 18.28 15.96
N LEU A 10 -9.04 18.48 15.48
CA LEU A 10 -8.61 17.83 14.25
C LEU A 10 -9.01 16.35 14.36
N ASN A 11 -9.51 15.77 13.27
CA ASN A 11 -9.58 14.33 13.10
C ASN A 11 -8.13 13.79 13.09
N GLU A 12 -7.46 13.81 14.25
CA GLU A 12 -6.49 12.80 14.59
C GLU A 12 -7.31 11.52 14.66
N THR A 13 -7.10 10.63 13.70
CA THR A 13 -7.60 9.27 13.82
C THR A 13 -7.15 8.77 15.19
N LYS A 14 -8.11 8.37 16.05
CA LYS A 14 -7.81 7.94 17.43
C LYS A 14 -6.80 6.78 17.47
N TYR A 15 -6.64 6.11 16.32
CA TYR A 15 -5.56 5.20 16.03
C TYR A 15 -4.80 5.70 14.78
N PRO A 16 -3.46 5.82 14.83
CA PRO A 16 -2.67 6.08 13.62
C PRO A 16 -2.75 4.92 12.62
N GLU A 17 -3.15 3.73 13.08
CA GLU A 17 -3.25 2.52 12.29
C GLU A 17 -4.63 1.87 12.41
N LEU A 18 -5.06 1.20 11.33
CA LEU A 18 -6.36 0.55 11.27
C LEU A 18 -6.41 -0.67 12.21
N PRO A 19 -7.55 -0.97 12.86
CA PRO A 19 -7.66 -2.15 13.72
C PRO A 19 -7.51 -3.49 12.95
N ILE A 20 -6.99 -4.51 13.63
CA ILE A 20 -6.79 -5.86 13.07
C ILE A 20 -8.11 -6.51 12.62
N ASN A 21 -8.14 -7.09 11.42
CA ASN A 21 -9.28 -7.82 10.83
C ASN A 21 -10.62 -7.05 10.91
N MET A 22 -10.55 -5.72 10.93
CA MET A 22 -11.73 -4.87 11.03
C MET A 22 -12.24 -4.53 9.64
N LYS A 23 -13.42 -5.04 9.29
CA LYS A 23 -14.06 -4.77 7.99
C LYS A 23 -14.63 -3.36 7.88
N VAL A 24 -15.07 -2.80 9.00
CA VAL A 24 -15.61 -1.43 9.09
C VAL A 24 -15.04 -0.77 10.32
N ASP A 25 -14.20 0.23 10.11
CA ASP A 25 -13.73 1.13 11.16
C ASP A 25 -14.73 2.28 11.28
N THR A 26 -15.66 2.14 12.22
CA THR A 26 -16.69 3.14 12.50
C THR A 26 -16.14 4.42 13.11
N PHE A 27 -14.91 4.40 13.65
CA PHE A 27 -14.28 5.58 14.24
C PHE A 27 -13.66 6.48 13.18
N ASN A 28 -12.97 5.89 12.20
CA ASN A 28 -12.36 6.62 11.08
C ASN A 28 -13.27 6.67 9.85
N ASN A 29 -14.47 6.08 9.92
CA ASN A 29 -15.44 5.95 8.84
C ASN A 29 -14.82 5.29 7.58
N LEU A 30 -13.97 4.29 7.81
CA LEU A 30 -13.27 3.53 6.77
C LEU A 30 -13.93 2.16 6.59
N ASN A 31 -14.18 1.79 5.34
CA ASN A 31 -14.66 0.47 4.97
C ASN A 31 -13.51 -0.32 4.34
N MET A 32 -13.04 -1.34 5.04
CA MET A 32 -12.01 -2.28 4.60
C MET A 32 -12.61 -3.61 4.14
N THR A 33 -13.93 -3.66 3.89
CA THR A 33 -14.57 -4.86 3.36
C THR A 33 -13.91 -5.24 2.03
N GLY A 34 -13.46 -6.49 1.93
CA GLY A 34 -12.72 -6.97 0.77
C GLY A 34 -11.20 -6.78 0.88
N ASN A 35 -10.67 -6.22 1.97
CA ASN A 35 -9.24 -6.20 2.19
C ASN A 35 -8.68 -7.61 2.37
N VAL A 36 -7.66 -7.94 1.60
CA VAL A 36 -7.02 -9.27 1.56
C VAL A 36 -5.57 -9.23 2.03
N GLY A 37 -5.01 -8.05 2.28
CA GLY A 37 -3.64 -7.90 2.79
C GLY A 37 -3.48 -6.62 3.57
N TYR A 38 -2.88 -6.70 4.76
CA TYR A 38 -2.56 -5.52 5.56
C TYR A 38 -1.32 -5.76 6.40
N TRP A 39 -0.20 -5.20 5.97
CA TRP A 39 1.08 -5.30 6.67
C TRP A 39 1.47 -3.91 7.17
N ARG A 40 1.82 -3.82 8.45
CA ARG A 40 2.18 -2.56 9.12
C ARG A 40 3.67 -2.40 9.28
N PHE A 41 4.37 -3.53 9.39
CA PHE A 41 5.82 -3.60 9.55
C PHE A 41 6.35 -3.00 10.86
N ASN A 42 5.52 -3.01 11.91
CA ASN A 42 5.86 -2.44 13.22
C ASN A 42 6.80 -3.32 14.06
N ASN A 43 7.06 -4.55 13.63
CA ASN A 43 7.82 -5.54 14.40
C ASN A 43 7.18 -5.84 15.78
N GLN A 44 5.85 -5.98 15.78
CA GLN A 44 5.07 -6.20 16.99
C GLN A 44 5.08 -7.69 17.38
N SER A 45 6.03 -8.06 18.25
CA SER A 45 6.20 -9.43 18.76
C SER A 45 4.94 -10.07 19.36
N GLU A 46 3.98 -9.27 19.84
CA GLU A 46 2.67 -9.74 20.34
C GLU A 46 1.81 -10.42 19.25
N TYR A 47 2.08 -10.13 17.98
CA TYR A 47 1.48 -10.79 16.81
C TYR A 47 2.41 -11.82 16.16
N GLY A 48 3.56 -12.11 16.79
CA GLY A 48 4.56 -13.05 16.30
C GLY A 48 5.52 -12.47 15.26
N GLU A 49 5.44 -11.15 14.98
CA GLU A 49 6.41 -10.48 14.12
C GLU A 49 7.83 -10.56 14.70
N ASN A 50 8.81 -10.59 13.81
CA ASN A 50 10.24 -10.53 14.12
C ASN A 50 11.00 -9.98 12.89
N ASN A 51 12.34 -10.02 12.93
CA ASN A 51 13.21 -9.51 11.87
C ASN A 51 12.87 -10.01 10.46
N THR A 52 12.28 -11.19 10.30
CA THR A 52 11.94 -11.75 9.00
C THR A 52 10.50 -12.19 8.86
N HIS A 53 9.66 -12.04 9.90
CA HIS A 53 8.25 -12.44 9.85
C HIS A 53 7.33 -11.22 9.99
N PHE A 54 6.49 -11.00 8.99
CA PHE A 54 5.56 -9.87 8.93
C PHE A 54 4.12 -10.35 8.94
N TYR A 55 3.35 -9.89 9.92
CA TYR A 55 2.01 -10.41 10.16
C TYR A 55 0.99 -9.73 9.24
N ASP A 56 0.06 -10.50 8.68
CA ASP A 56 -1.07 -9.98 7.92
C ASP A 56 -2.26 -9.65 8.85
N PHE A 57 -2.39 -8.36 9.12
CA PHE A 57 -3.46 -7.80 9.94
C PHE A 57 -4.82 -7.74 9.24
N SER A 58 -4.94 -8.18 7.97
CA SER A 58 -6.24 -8.28 7.29
C SER A 58 -7.07 -9.45 7.81
N GLY A 59 -6.42 -10.46 8.41
CA GLY A 59 -7.05 -11.69 8.87
C GLY A 59 -7.14 -12.79 7.81
N ASN A 60 -6.51 -12.61 6.63
CA ASN A 60 -6.49 -13.63 5.57
C ASN A 60 -5.29 -14.57 5.66
N GLY A 61 -4.34 -14.30 6.55
CA GLY A 61 -3.18 -15.16 6.81
C GLY A 61 -2.09 -15.05 5.75
N ASN A 62 -2.08 -13.97 4.97
CA ASN A 62 -1.09 -13.70 3.94
C ASN A 62 0.21 -13.13 4.57
N ASN A 63 0.76 -13.80 5.58
CA ASN A 63 1.96 -13.33 6.28
C ASN A 63 3.16 -13.25 5.31
N GLY A 64 4.01 -12.24 5.51
CA GLY A 64 5.23 -12.04 4.74
C GLY A 64 6.45 -12.67 5.40
N THR A 65 7.43 -13.06 4.59
CA THR A 65 8.77 -13.45 5.01
C THR A 65 9.82 -12.55 4.36
N GLY A 66 10.68 -11.91 5.14
CA GLY A 66 11.82 -11.14 4.62
C GLY A 66 12.85 -12.07 3.96
N VAL A 67 13.25 -11.75 2.74
CA VAL A 67 14.25 -12.50 1.96
C VAL A 67 15.50 -11.65 1.78
N ASN A 68 16.65 -12.26 2.07
CA ASN A 68 17.97 -11.62 2.14
C ASN A 68 18.14 -10.62 3.29
N PHE A 69 17.23 -10.65 4.26
CA PHE A 69 17.33 -9.79 5.43
C PHE A 69 18.50 -10.23 6.31
N ASP A 70 19.34 -9.30 6.74
CA ASP A 70 20.47 -9.54 7.64
C ASP A 70 20.26 -8.98 9.07
N GLY A 71 19.15 -8.28 9.27
CA GLY A 71 18.66 -7.85 10.58
C GLY A 71 18.74 -6.35 10.83
N ASP A 72 19.14 -5.54 9.85
CA ASP A 72 19.15 -4.08 9.94
C ASP A 72 18.00 -3.39 9.19
N GLU A 73 17.13 -4.16 8.51
CA GLU A 73 16.09 -3.63 7.63
C GLU A 73 14.97 -2.91 8.39
N ILE A 74 14.74 -3.27 9.66
CA ILE A 74 13.67 -2.68 10.47
C ILE A 74 14.12 -1.34 11.03
N VAL A 75 13.60 -0.27 10.44
CA VAL A 75 13.94 1.13 10.74
C VAL A 75 12.73 1.92 11.23
N ASP A 76 12.90 3.20 11.56
CA ASP A 76 11.77 4.08 11.90
C ASP A 76 10.92 4.36 10.64
N GLY A 77 9.62 4.09 10.76
CA GLY A 77 8.66 4.15 9.66
C GLY A 77 7.87 5.46 9.60
N LYS A 78 6.86 5.50 8.72
CA LYS A 78 5.85 6.58 8.74
C LYS A 78 5.06 6.56 10.03
N PHE A 79 4.68 5.35 10.45
CA PHE A 79 4.04 5.05 11.72
C PHE A 79 4.91 4.01 12.40
N ASP A 80 5.38 4.30 13.61
CA ASP A 80 6.26 3.42 14.39
C ASP A 80 7.47 2.89 13.60
N LYS A 81 7.41 1.67 13.05
CA LYS A 81 8.51 1.07 12.26
C LYS A 81 8.16 0.89 10.79
N GLY A 82 9.18 0.60 10.00
CA GLY A 82 9.09 0.31 8.59
C GLY A 82 10.25 -0.55 8.15
N ILE A 83 10.26 -0.88 6.87
CA ILE A 83 11.30 -1.71 6.25
C ILE A 83 12.10 -0.86 5.28
N LEU A 84 13.41 -0.84 5.46
CA LEU A 84 14.37 -0.34 4.50
C LEU A 84 14.67 -1.46 3.49
N PHE A 85 14.63 -1.13 2.21
CA PHE A 85 14.97 -2.05 1.12
C PHE A 85 16.15 -1.48 0.33
N GLU A 86 17.28 -2.19 0.33
CA GLU A 86 18.49 -1.90 -0.45
C GLU A 86 18.85 -3.07 -1.40
N GLY A 87 17.87 -3.93 -1.67
CA GLY A 87 17.98 -5.13 -2.52
C GLY A 87 17.16 -6.32 -2.00
N GLU A 88 16.66 -6.22 -0.77
CA GLU A 88 15.80 -7.17 -0.09
C GLU A 88 14.35 -7.04 -0.57
N TYR A 89 13.54 -8.04 -0.22
CA TYR A 89 12.09 -7.99 -0.44
C TYR A 89 11.35 -8.84 0.59
N ILE A 90 10.06 -8.57 0.74
CA ILE A 90 9.16 -9.43 1.52
C ILE A 90 8.43 -10.36 0.56
N GLN A 91 8.58 -11.66 0.77
CA GLN A 91 7.84 -12.69 0.06
C GLN A 91 6.55 -13.03 0.80
N ILE A 92 5.43 -12.90 0.11
CA ILE A 92 4.13 -13.40 0.56
C ILE A 92 3.83 -14.69 -0.20
N PRO A 93 3.54 -15.82 0.48
CA PRO A 93 3.17 -17.05 -0.19
C PRO A 93 1.92 -16.89 -1.08
N ASP A 94 1.86 -17.68 -2.16
CA ASP A 94 0.70 -17.68 -3.03
C ASP A 94 -0.58 -18.09 -2.27
N SER A 95 -1.68 -17.41 -2.60
CA SER A 95 -2.96 -17.54 -1.92
C SER A 95 -4.08 -17.10 -2.85
N SER A 96 -5.16 -17.87 -2.88
CA SER A 96 -6.33 -17.54 -3.73
C SER A 96 -6.99 -16.22 -3.37
N SER A 97 -6.77 -15.71 -2.15
CA SER A 97 -7.22 -14.37 -1.74
C SER A 97 -6.47 -13.23 -2.44
N LEU A 98 -5.27 -13.50 -2.99
CA LEU A 98 -4.43 -12.55 -3.72
C LEU A 98 -4.57 -12.66 -5.26
N ASP A 99 -5.37 -13.61 -5.75
CA ASP A 99 -5.66 -13.81 -7.17
C ASP A 99 -6.74 -12.83 -7.66
N ILE A 100 -6.38 -11.54 -7.62
CA ILE A 100 -7.26 -10.43 -7.95
C ILE A 100 -7.21 -10.18 -9.46
N SER A 101 -8.38 -10.22 -10.10
CA SER A 101 -8.52 -10.11 -11.57
C SER A 101 -9.53 -9.06 -12.05
N SER A 102 -10.23 -8.36 -11.15
CA SER A 102 -11.32 -7.45 -11.52
C SER A 102 -11.26 -6.08 -10.85
N GLU A 103 -11.21 -6.02 -9.54
CA GLU A 103 -11.14 -4.76 -8.79
C GLU A 103 -10.07 -4.87 -7.72
N ILE A 104 -9.13 -3.92 -7.72
CA ILE A 104 -8.06 -3.88 -6.74
C ILE A 104 -7.85 -2.45 -6.28
N THR A 105 -7.56 -2.30 -4.99
CA THR A 105 -6.96 -1.07 -4.46
C THR A 105 -5.69 -1.45 -3.73
N ILE A 106 -4.58 -0.81 -4.10
CA ILE A 106 -3.28 -0.95 -3.44
C ILE A 106 -2.98 0.39 -2.79
N SER A 107 -2.58 0.36 -1.52
CA SER A 107 -2.25 1.56 -0.76
C SER A 107 -0.99 1.31 0.06
N ALA A 108 -0.05 2.25 0.03
CA ALA A 108 1.21 2.15 0.77
C ALA A 108 1.73 3.54 1.16
N TRP A 109 2.41 3.60 2.30
CA TRP A 109 3.33 4.68 2.59
C TRP A 109 4.72 4.26 2.10
N ILE A 110 5.39 5.14 1.35
CA ILE A 110 6.76 4.90 0.88
C ILE A 110 7.63 6.13 1.17
N ASN A 111 8.93 5.92 1.30
CA ASN A 111 9.94 6.97 1.28
C ASN A 111 11.09 6.48 0.39
N ALA A 112 11.14 6.97 -0.85
CA ALA A 112 12.16 6.56 -1.80
C ALA A 112 13.48 7.29 -1.52
N ILE A 113 14.59 6.56 -1.47
CA ILE A 113 15.93 7.14 -1.33
C ILE A 113 16.39 7.72 -2.68
N ALA A 114 16.18 6.95 -3.75
CA ALA A 114 16.47 7.31 -5.12
C ALA A 114 15.56 6.52 -6.06
N TRP A 115 15.33 7.05 -7.27
CA TRP A 115 14.71 6.32 -8.36
C TRP A 115 15.80 5.93 -9.35
N ASP A 116 16.22 4.66 -9.32
CA ASP A 116 17.14 4.08 -10.28
C ASP A 116 16.60 2.73 -10.81
N GLY A 117 16.42 2.64 -12.11
CA GLY A 117 15.87 1.42 -12.67
C GLY A 117 14.40 1.20 -12.31
N GLN A 118 13.98 -0.06 -12.47
CA GLN A 118 12.68 -0.53 -12.01
C GLN A 118 12.74 -0.84 -10.52
N GLN A 119 11.82 -0.25 -9.75
CA GLN A 119 11.72 -0.45 -8.30
C GLN A 119 10.27 -0.79 -7.94
N VAL A 120 10.08 -1.87 -7.18
CA VAL A 120 8.75 -2.45 -6.96
C VAL A 120 8.26 -2.13 -5.55
N VAL A 121 7.06 -1.54 -5.44
CA VAL A 121 6.36 -1.37 -4.16
C VAL A 121 5.65 -2.68 -3.81
N VAL A 122 4.92 -3.26 -4.76
CA VAL A 122 4.32 -4.58 -4.63
C VAL A 122 4.07 -5.18 -6.02
N THR A 123 4.16 -6.50 -6.14
CA THR A 123 3.86 -7.21 -7.39
C THR A 123 3.32 -8.61 -7.13
N LYS A 124 2.40 -9.08 -7.98
CA LYS A 124 1.95 -10.47 -8.04
C LYS A 124 2.21 -11.01 -9.43
N PRO A 125 3.25 -11.83 -9.64
CA PRO A 125 3.47 -12.53 -10.90
C PRO A 125 2.47 -13.68 -11.13
N TYR A 126 2.38 -14.11 -12.38
CA TYR A 126 1.87 -15.45 -12.69
C TYR A 126 2.79 -16.51 -12.09
N ASP A 127 2.22 -17.66 -11.73
CA ASP A 127 3.00 -18.78 -11.22
C ASP A 127 4.10 -19.19 -12.22
N GLY A 128 5.35 -19.25 -11.74
CA GLY A 128 6.53 -19.57 -12.53
C GLY A 128 6.89 -18.57 -13.64
N SER A 129 6.39 -17.32 -13.59
CA SER A 129 6.66 -16.28 -14.59
C SER A 129 7.14 -14.98 -13.94
N ASP A 130 7.91 -14.18 -14.66
CA ASP A 130 8.23 -12.81 -14.26
C ASP A 130 7.15 -11.80 -14.69
N VAL A 131 6.11 -12.25 -15.41
CA VAL A 131 5.03 -11.38 -15.88
C VAL A 131 4.04 -11.11 -14.74
N PRO A 132 3.85 -9.84 -14.32
CA PRO A 132 2.92 -9.50 -13.26
C PRO A 132 1.46 -9.56 -13.73
N VAL A 133 0.60 -10.15 -12.89
CA VAL A 133 -0.86 -10.06 -12.97
C VAL A 133 -1.31 -8.67 -12.53
N TRP A 134 -0.75 -8.18 -11.42
CA TRP A 134 -0.94 -6.81 -10.96
C TRP A 134 0.32 -6.32 -10.22
N PHE A 135 0.54 -5.02 -10.22
CA PHE A 135 1.69 -4.42 -9.55
C PHE A 135 1.49 -2.94 -9.21
N MET A 136 2.29 -2.45 -8.27
CA MET A 136 2.61 -1.04 -8.10
C MET A 136 4.13 -0.89 -8.11
N ARG A 137 4.68 -0.18 -9.09
CA ARG A 137 6.13 -0.05 -9.27
C ARG A 137 6.51 1.22 -10.01
N ASN A 138 7.73 1.68 -9.82
CA ASN A 138 8.40 2.58 -10.75
C ASN A 138 8.96 1.76 -11.91
N ASP A 139 8.83 2.26 -13.14
CA ASP A 139 9.35 1.60 -14.34
C ASP A 139 10.19 2.58 -15.18
N ASN A 140 11.19 2.09 -15.88
CA ASN A 140 12.11 2.93 -16.66
C ASN A 140 11.45 3.62 -17.85
N ASP A 141 10.34 3.06 -18.32
CA ASP A 141 9.60 3.56 -19.46
C ASP A 141 8.51 4.57 -19.06
N TRP A 142 8.33 4.82 -17.75
CA TRP A 142 7.27 5.66 -17.19
C TRP A 142 7.82 6.85 -16.43
N ASP A 143 7.02 7.91 -16.36
CA ASP A 143 7.31 9.06 -15.50
C ASP A 143 6.76 8.77 -14.09
N GLY A 144 7.52 8.04 -13.28
CA GLY A 144 7.23 7.73 -11.88
C GLY A 144 6.51 6.41 -11.62
N ILE A 145 5.76 6.36 -10.51
CA ILE A 145 5.15 5.13 -10.00
C ILE A 145 3.84 4.88 -10.74
N GLY A 146 3.63 3.65 -11.20
CA GLY A 146 2.35 3.24 -11.77
C GLY A 146 1.74 2.00 -11.13
N LEU A 147 0.42 1.93 -11.25
CA LEU A 147 -0.40 0.76 -10.95
C LEU A 147 -0.72 0.09 -12.29
N GLY A 148 -0.45 -1.22 -12.38
CA GLY A 148 -0.76 -2.03 -13.55
C GLY A 148 -1.54 -3.28 -13.21
N ILE A 149 -2.40 -3.72 -14.12
CA ILE A 149 -3.07 -5.02 -14.09
C ILE A 149 -3.16 -5.59 -15.50
N TYR A 150 -3.10 -6.92 -15.58
CA TYR A 150 -3.22 -7.67 -16.82
C TYR A 150 -4.36 -8.69 -16.69
N ASP A 151 -5.40 -8.53 -17.50
CA ASP A 151 -6.58 -9.40 -17.56
C ASP A 151 -6.75 -10.10 -18.94
N GLY A 152 -5.67 -10.11 -19.72
CA GLY A 152 -5.70 -10.39 -21.16
C GLY A 152 -5.45 -9.13 -22.00
N SER A 153 -5.50 -7.95 -21.40
CA SER A 153 -4.94 -6.70 -21.90
C SER A 153 -4.30 -5.91 -20.76
N TRP A 154 -3.34 -5.05 -21.08
CA TRP A 154 -2.70 -4.19 -20.09
C TRP A 154 -3.59 -2.99 -19.76
N HIS A 155 -3.80 -2.77 -18.47
CA HIS A 155 -4.42 -1.56 -17.93
C HIS A 155 -3.48 -0.96 -16.90
N PHE A 156 -3.08 0.29 -17.09
CA PHE A 156 -2.17 0.98 -16.18
C PHE A 156 -2.43 2.47 -16.12
N ALA A 157 -1.97 3.09 -15.03
CA ALA A 157 -1.80 4.53 -14.90
C ALA A 157 -0.61 4.81 -13.99
N ASP A 158 0.09 5.90 -14.26
CA ASP A 158 1.25 6.37 -13.52
C ASP A 158 1.05 7.77 -12.94
N THR A 159 1.99 8.21 -12.10
CA THR A 159 1.97 9.54 -11.47
C THR A 159 2.31 10.66 -12.45
N GLY A 160 2.84 10.37 -13.64
CA GLY A 160 3.29 11.36 -14.63
C GLY A 160 4.51 12.18 -14.21
N ALA A 161 5.14 11.81 -13.10
CA ALA A 161 6.36 12.38 -12.54
C ALA A 161 6.88 11.48 -11.43
N ASP A 162 8.20 11.52 -11.21
CA ASP A 162 8.84 10.86 -10.07
C ASP A 162 8.25 11.37 -8.75
N VAL A 163 8.05 10.45 -7.82
CA VAL A 163 7.65 10.78 -6.45
C VAL A 163 8.83 11.40 -5.73
N ILE A 164 8.60 12.42 -4.90
CA ILE A 164 9.66 13.06 -4.14
C ILE A 164 10.44 12.04 -3.28
N THR A 165 11.76 12.13 -3.31
CA THR A 165 12.66 11.28 -2.51
C THR A 165 12.95 11.89 -1.14
N GLY A 166 13.29 11.05 -0.17
CA GLY A 166 13.63 11.45 1.19
C GLY A 166 12.44 11.87 2.05
N GLU A 167 11.22 11.85 1.51
CA GLU A 167 9.99 12.18 2.22
C GLU A 167 8.98 11.04 2.16
N TRP A 168 8.24 10.85 3.25
CA TRP A 168 7.12 9.90 3.28
C TRP A 168 5.95 10.41 2.44
N VAL A 169 5.56 9.61 1.45
CA VAL A 169 4.41 9.88 0.57
C VAL A 169 3.42 8.73 0.64
N HIS A 170 2.14 9.07 0.60
CA HIS A 170 1.07 8.09 0.50
C HIS A 170 0.70 7.85 -0.95
N LEU A 171 0.80 6.59 -1.38
CA LEU A 171 0.34 6.09 -2.66
C LEU A 171 -0.96 5.33 -2.45
N ALA A 172 -1.96 5.63 -3.28
CA ALA A 172 -3.12 4.76 -3.42
C ALA A 172 -3.55 4.68 -4.88
N GLY A 173 -3.57 3.47 -5.41
CA GLY A 173 -4.02 3.17 -6.75
C GLY A 173 -5.24 2.26 -6.71
N THR A 174 -6.23 2.53 -7.54
CA THR A 174 -7.42 1.68 -7.70
C THR A 174 -7.65 1.34 -9.16
N PHE A 175 -8.04 0.09 -9.39
CA PHE A 175 -8.52 -0.40 -10.67
C PHE A 175 -9.89 -1.05 -10.47
N GLN A 176 -10.81 -0.76 -11.38
CA GLN A 176 -12.14 -1.35 -11.40
C GLN A 176 -12.56 -1.68 -12.84
N ILE A 177 -13.19 -2.85 -13.01
CA ILE A 177 -13.83 -3.27 -14.28
C ILE A 177 -15.35 -3.10 -14.15
N TYR A 178 -15.95 -2.28 -15.02
CA TYR A 178 -17.40 -2.10 -15.07
C TYR A 178 -18.03 -2.73 -16.33
N PHE A 179 -19.22 -3.33 -16.18
CA PHE A 179 -20.15 -3.69 -17.27
C PHE A 179 -21.61 -3.51 -16.80
N PRO A 180 -22.64 -3.28 -17.63
CA PRO A 180 -22.77 -2.60 -18.92
C PRO A 180 -23.80 -1.43 -18.80
N SER A 181 -23.36 -0.22 -18.49
CA SER A 181 -24.09 1.02 -18.85
C SER A 181 -23.19 2.23 -19.16
N GLY A 182 -21.89 1.98 -19.38
CA GLY A 182 -20.99 2.90 -20.09
C GLY A 182 -19.95 3.61 -19.23
N ILE A 183 -18.70 3.12 -19.27
CA ILE A 183 -17.45 3.78 -19.76
C ILE A 183 -16.26 2.81 -19.47
N LEU A 184 -15.16 3.01 -20.20
CA LEU A 184 -13.88 2.27 -20.26
C LEU A 184 -13.24 1.94 -18.90
N SER A 185 -12.42 0.88 -18.86
CA SER A 185 -11.58 0.55 -17.69
C SER A 185 -10.81 1.78 -17.23
N THR A 186 -10.82 2.02 -15.91
CA THR A 186 -10.18 3.20 -15.32
C THR A 186 -9.23 2.76 -14.23
N VAL A 187 -7.95 3.09 -14.40
CA VAL A 187 -6.97 3.07 -13.32
C VAL A 187 -6.87 4.50 -12.78
N LYS A 188 -6.98 4.68 -11.47
CA LYS A 188 -6.70 5.97 -10.81
C LYS A 188 -5.56 5.78 -9.83
N LEU A 189 -4.55 6.63 -9.94
CA LEU A 189 -3.49 6.73 -8.96
C LEU A 189 -3.59 8.08 -8.27
N THR A 190 -3.49 8.06 -6.95
CA THR A 190 -3.47 9.27 -6.12
C THR A 190 -2.16 9.30 -5.35
N LEU A 191 -1.45 10.42 -5.52
CA LEU A 191 -0.24 10.75 -4.77
C LEU A 191 -0.60 11.87 -3.81
N ASN A 192 -0.60 11.57 -2.51
CA ASN A 192 -0.76 12.60 -1.49
C ASN A 192 0.59 12.85 -0.83
N SER A 193 1.35 13.79 -1.36
CA SER A 193 2.45 14.39 -0.60
C SER A 193 1.83 15.28 0.48
N LEU A 194 2.06 14.99 1.75
CA LEU A 194 1.64 15.87 2.85
C LEU A 194 2.48 17.15 2.83
N VAL A 195 2.14 18.08 1.94
CA VAL A 195 2.37 19.51 2.19
C VAL A 195 1.04 20.21 2.00
N THR A 196 0.35 20.38 3.12
CA THR A 196 -0.47 21.58 3.30
C THR A 196 -0.16 22.15 4.67
N LEU A 197 1.00 22.82 4.76
CA LEU A 197 1.26 23.80 5.80
C LEU A 197 0.36 25.01 5.51
N TYR A 198 -0.69 25.21 6.30
CA TYR A 198 -1.25 26.56 6.46
C TYR A 198 -0.60 27.20 7.69
N LYS A 199 0.36 28.09 7.42
CA LYS A 199 0.80 29.19 8.29
C LYS A 199 0.20 30.44 7.63
N SER A 200 -0.46 31.38 8.29
CA SER A 200 -0.55 31.81 9.69
C SER A 200 -1.98 32.15 10.07
#